data_AF-A0AAV4JLM4-F1
#
_entry.id   AF-A0AAV4JLM4-F1
#
_cell.length_a   1.000
_cell.length_b   1.000
_cell.length_c   1.000
_cell.angle_alpha   90.00
_cell.angle_beta   90.00
_cell.angle_gamma   90.00
#
_symmetry.space_group_name_H-M   'P 1'
#
loop_
_entity.id
_entity.type
_entity.pdbx_description
1 polymer ?
#
loop_
_entity_poly.entity_id
_entity_poly.type
_entity_poly.pdbx_seq_one_letter_code
_entity_poly.pdbx_strand_id
1 'polypeptide(L)'
;MVDEEDGAELSPNLATFLTKRFGTLTSDKKLKSKLELYKRPADCKVLTAPLTNKEIWRTPKTPAKRTYVKLTNVQKNMAKATIAMAKCADELALRADYKDKLTSLTDAMTLLGHTHKSIINLRQELMRYALPYDFAICDATTEASDTLLYGDDLRQNLKDAKERKRLTASPQVQQDNKYRWPSHTSGPFLGRGGRGRANLSARPFAPRYKMPKQH
;
A
#
# COMPACT_ATOMS: atom_id res chain seq x y z
N MET A 1 17.43 0.62 10.89
CA MET A 1 17.05 2.05 11.05
C MET A 1 18.35 2.76 11.34
N VAL A 2 18.63 3.86 10.63
CA VAL A 2 19.80 4.69 10.91
C VAL A 2 19.34 5.66 12.00
N ASP A 3 20.06 5.71 13.11
CA ASP A 3 19.76 6.69 14.17
C ASP A 3 20.04 8.10 13.65
N GLU A 4 19.16 9.06 13.96
CA GLU A 4 19.33 10.44 13.52
C GLU A 4 20.36 11.13 14.42
N GLU A 5 21.48 11.57 13.82
CA GLU A 5 22.49 12.43 14.46
C GLU A 5 22.33 13.87 13.97
N ASP A 6 22.52 14.83 14.87
CA ASP A 6 22.42 16.25 14.54
C ASP A 6 23.62 16.71 13.70
N GLY A 7 23.34 17.31 12.54
CA GLY A 7 24.33 17.93 11.66
C GLY A 7 24.67 19.38 12.04
N ALA A 8 25.46 20.04 11.19
CA ALA A 8 25.79 21.46 11.35
C ALA A 8 24.55 22.37 11.22
N GLU A 9 24.56 23.50 11.94
CA GLU A 9 23.46 24.46 11.91
C GLU A 9 23.27 25.11 10.53
N LEU A 10 22.01 25.25 10.11
CA LEU A 10 21.63 26.03 8.94
C LEU A 10 21.54 27.53 9.27
N SER A 11 21.57 28.37 8.24
CA SER A 11 21.29 29.80 8.43
C SER A 11 19.90 30.02 9.06
N PRO A 12 19.73 31.00 9.96
CA PRO A 12 18.50 31.18 10.74
C PRO A 12 17.28 31.44 9.85
N ASN A 13 17.48 32.15 8.74
CA ASN A 13 16.43 32.43 7.76
C ASN A 13 15.95 31.15 7.05
N LEU A 14 16.86 30.23 6.75
CA LEU A 14 16.52 28.96 6.12
C LEU A 14 15.87 28.00 7.13
N ALA A 15 16.41 27.93 8.36
CA ALA A 15 15.85 27.11 9.43
C ALA A 15 14.40 27.52 9.74
N THR A 16 14.15 28.82 9.96
CA THR A 16 12.79 29.34 10.20
C THR A 16 11.85 29.08 9.03
N PHE A 17 12.34 29.20 7.79
CA PHE A 17 11.57 28.85 6.61
C PHE A 17 11.18 27.36 6.60
N LEU A 18 12.13 26.45 6.85
CA LEU A 18 11.88 25.01 6.87
C LEU A 18 10.90 24.63 7.97
N THR A 19 11.12 25.09 9.21
CA THR A 19 10.22 24.80 10.34
C THR A 19 8.79 25.23 10.04
N LYS A 20 8.60 26.41 9.45
CA LYS A 20 7.26 26.89 9.06
C LYS A 20 6.64 26.05 7.95
N ARG A 21 7.43 25.63 6.96
CA ARG A 21 6.95 24.89 5.78
C ARG A 21 6.63 23.43 6.06
N PHE A 22 7.41 22.79 6.92
CA PHE A 22 7.18 21.40 7.32
C PHE A 22 6.20 21.28 8.48
N GLY A 23 6.04 22.33 9.31
CA GLY A 23 5.06 22.34 10.40
C GLY A 23 3.60 22.57 9.99
N THR A 24 3.34 23.07 8.77
CA THR A 24 1.96 23.39 8.33
C THR A 24 1.70 23.04 6.86
N LEU A 25 0.48 22.58 6.57
CA LEU A 25 0.06 22.31 5.19
C LEU A 25 -0.13 23.62 4.42
N THR A 26 0.39 23.67 3.19
CA THR A 26 0.18 24.82 2.31
C THR A 26 -1.24 24.80 1.73
N SER A 27 -1.84 25.98 1.53
CA SER A 27 -3.19 26.07 0.95
C SER A 27 -3.27 25.50 -0.47
N ASP A 28 -4.41 24.89 -0.81
CA ASP A 28 -4.62 24.22 -2.09
C ASP A 28 -4.34 25.10 -3.31
N LYS A 29 -4.71 26.39 -3.25
CA LYS A 29 -4.45 27.35 -4.34
C LYS A 29 -2.95 27.54 -4.58
N LYS A 30 -2.16 27.69 -3.50
CA LYS A 30 -0.70 27.86 -3.57
C LYS A 30 0.00 26.57 -3.97
N LEU A 31 -0.50 25.43 -3.53
CA LEU A 31 0.03 24.13 -3.94
C LEU A 31 -0.19 23.91 -5.45
N LYS A 32 -1.41 24.13 -5.95
CA LYS A 32 -1.74 23.98 -7.37
C LYS A 32 -0.85 24.83 -8.27
N SER A 33 -0.63 26.10 -7.93
CA SER A 33 0.24 26.97 -8.73
C SER A 33 1.69 26.47 -8.80
N LYS A 34 2.22 25.89 -7.72
CA LYS A 34 3.55 25.25 -7.73
C LYS A 34 3.57 23.95 -8.56
N LEU A 35 2.52 23.15 -8.51
CA LEU A 35 2.42 21.90 -9.30
C LEU A 35 2.33 22.16 -10.81
N GLU A 36 1.68 23.25 -11.21
CA GLU A 36 1.55 23.68 -12.61
C GLU A 36 2.87 24.23 -13.18
N LEU A 37 3.65 24.93 -12.36
CA LEU A 37 4.95 25.48 -12.73
C LEU A 37 5.95 24.38 -13.15
N TYR A 38 6.00 23.29 -12.39
CA TYR A 38 6.95 22.21 -12.63
C TYR A 38 6.37 21.15 -13.57
N LYS A 39 6.38 21.42 -14.87
CA LYS A 39 5.97 20.44 -15.90
C LYS A 39 6.98 19.30 -16.01
N ARG A 40 6.49 18.09 -16.27
CA ARG A 40 7.33 16.90 -16.47
C ARG A 40 8.15 17.07 -17.76
N PRO A 41 9.48 16.90 -17.72
CA PRO A 41 10.33 16.83 -18.91
C PRO A 41 9.92 15.68 -19.83
N ALA A 42 10.17 15.79 -21.15
CA ALA A 42 9.70 14.82 -22.14
C ALA A 42 10.49 13.49 -22.11
N ASP A 43 11.77 13.58 -21.76
CA ASP A 43 12.72 12.49 -21.55
C ASP A 43 12.47 11.73 -20.24
N CYS A 44 12.04 12.41 -19.18
CA CYS A 44 11.85 11.84 -17.85
C CYS A 44 10.45 11.23 -17.64
N LYS A 45 10.12 10.14 -18.35
CA LYS A 45 8.81 9.47 -18.23
C LYS A 45 8.50 8.98 -16.82
N VAL A 46 9.52 8.49 -16.12
CA VAL A 46 9.46 7.92 -14.76
C VAL A 46 9.09 8.95 -13.68
N LEU A 47 9.28 10.26 -13.92
CA LEU A 47 8.90 11.33 -13.00
C LEU A 47 7.39 11.63 -13.01
N THR A 48 6.59 10.59 -12.85
CA THR A 48 5.13 10.66 -12.71
C THR A 48 4.65 9.57 -11.75
N ALA A 49 3.46 9.75 -11.18
CA ALA A 49 2.80 8.64 -10.50
C ALA A 49 2.16 7.73 -11.56
N PRO A 50 2.58 6.46 -11.71
CA PRO A 50 1.97 5.54 -12.66
C PRO A 50 0.50 5.32 -12.28
N LEU A 51 -0.32 5.18 -13.31
CA LEU A 51 -1.76 5.00 -13.19
C LEU A 51 -2.09 3.54 -12.88
N THR A 52 -3.15 3.32 -12.12
CA THR A 52 -3.72 1.98 -11.96
C THR A 52 -4.49 1.63 -13.23
N ASN A 53 -4.33 0.39 -13.71
CA ASN A 53 -5.18 -0.14 -14.78
C ASN A 53 -6.66 -0.02 -14.37
N LYS A 54 -7.51 0.46 -15.30
CA LYS A 54 -8.93 0.78 -15.02
C LYS A 54 -9.71 -0.44 -14.49
N GLU A 55 -9.37 -1.62 -14.98
CA GLU A 55 -10.00 -2.89 -14.57
C GLU A 55 -9.75 -3.17 -13.07
N ILE A 56 -8.51 -3.04 -12.62
CA ILE A 56 -8.15 -3.19 -11.19
C ILE A 56 -8.75 -2.04 -10.37
N TRP A 57 -8.69 -0.80 -10.87
CA TRP A 57 -9.17 0.37 -10.12
C TRP A 57 -10.67 0.33 -9.80
N ARG A 58 -11.48 -0.36 -10.62
CA ARG A 58 -12.92 -0.44 -10.39
C ARG A 58 -13.29 -1.34 -9.21
N THR A 59 -12.48 -2.37 -8.95
CA THR A 59 -12.77 -3.45 -8.00
C THR A 59 -12.79 -3.08 -6.50
N PRO A 60 -11.81 -2.33 -5.94
CA PRO A 60 -11.75 -2.16 -4.48
C PRO A 60 -12.85 -1.23 -3.94
N LYS A 61 -13.14 -1.38 -2.64
CA LYS A 61 -14.10 -0.52 -1.91
C LYS A 61 -13.59 0.92 -1.76
N THR A 62 -14.52 1.86 -1.55
CA THR A 62 -14.24 3.30 -1.41
C THR A 62 -13.14 3.66 -0.40
N PRO A 63 -13.04 3.04 0.80
CA PRO A 63 -11.99 3.40 1.76
C PRO A 63 -10.57 3.17 1.23
N ALA A 64 -10.30 2.00 0.62
CA ALA A 64 -9.02 1.69 0.01
C ALA A 64 -8.67 2.67 -1.13
N LYS A 65 -9.67 3.01 -1.96
CA LYS A 65 -9.53 4.01 -3.03
C LYS A 65 -9.13 5.38 -2.48
N ARG A 66 -9.71 5.83 -1.36
CA ARG A 66 -9.38 7.12 -0.74
C ARG A 66 -7.92 7.17 -0.30
N THR A 67 -7.45 6.14 0.41
CA THR A 67 -6.05 6.05 0.85
C THR A 67 -5.09 5.99 -0.35
N TYR A 68 -5.45 5.20 -1.36
CA TYR A 68 -4.68 5.10 -2.60
C TYR A 68 -4.54 6.45 -3.33
N VAL A 69 -5.63 7.21 -3.44
CA VAL A 69 -5.61 8.55 -4.05
C VAL A 69 -4.71 9.50 -3.25
N LYS A 70 -4.76 9.46 -1.92
CA LYS A 70 -3.88 10.25 -1.06
C LYS A 70 -2.41 9.94 -1.35
N LEU A 71 -2.02 8.66 -1.38
CA LEU A 71 -0.65 8.25 -1.71
C LEU A 71 -0.24 8.65 -3.13
N THR A 72 -1.16 8.53 -4.09
CA THR A 72 -0.92 8.97 -5.47
C THR A 72 -0.65 10.47 -5.52
N ASN A 73 -1.33 11.29 -4.72
CA ASN A 73 -1.08 12.73 -4.63
C ASN A 73 0.27 13.05 -3.98
N VAL A 74 0.65 12.32 -2.92
CA VAL A 74 1.98 12.43 -2.30
C VAL A 74 3.07 12.12 -3.33
N GLN A 75 2.92 11.03 -4.08
CA GLN A 75 3.85 10.64 -5.14
C GLN A 75 3.96 11.70 -6.24
N LYS A 76 2.84 12.32 -6.66
CA LYS A 76 2.83 13.42 -7.62
C LYS A 76 3.56 14.65 -7.10
N ASN A 77 3.30 15.05 -5.86
CA ASN A 77 3.97 16.20 -5.25
C ASN A 77 5.49 15.97 -5.17
N MET A 78 5.90 14.77 -4.79
CA MET A 78 7.30 14.37 -4.74
C MET A 78 7.95 14.44 -6.13
N ALA A 79 7.32 13.88 -7.16
CA ALA A 79 7.84 13.96 -8.53
C ALA A 79 8.00 15.42 -9.00
N LYS A 80 7.08 16.31 -8.61
CA LYS A 80 7.15 17.74 -8.92
C LYS A 80 8.29 18.46 -8.19
N ALA A 81 8.56 18.08 -6.95
CA ALA A 81 9.72 18.56 -6.21
C ALA A 81 11.03 18.09 -6.86
N THR A 82 11.12 16.81 -7.25
CA THR A 82 12.28 16.26 -7.98
C THR A 82 12.52 17.00 -9.30
N ILE A 83 11.46 17.36 -10.05
CA ILE A 83 11.60 18.16 -11.27
C ILE A 83 12.18 19.55 -10.97
N ALA A 84 11.75 20.20 -9.89
CA ALA A 84 12.30 21.49 -9.48
C ALA A 84 13.80 21.39 -9.16
N MET A 85 14.20 20.32 -8.47
CA MET A 85 15.60 20.03 -8.18
C MET A 85 16.39 19.73 -9.45
N ALA A 86 15.86 18.90 -10.35
CA ALA A 86 16.52 18.55 -11.61
C ALA A 86 16.82 19.80 -12.47
N LYS A 87 15.89 20.77 -12.53
CA LYS A 87 16.13 22.05 -13.20
C LYS A 87 17.26 22.86 -12.55
N CYS A 88 17.30 22.88 -11.22
CA CYS A 88 18.38 23.54 -10.49
C CYS A 88 19.73 22.83 -10.71
N ALA A 89 19.75 21.49 -10.79
CA ALA A 89 20.95 20.72 -11.14
C ALA A 89 21.42 21.06 -12.55
N ASP A 90 20.52 21.14 -13.52
CA ASP A 90 20.83 21.45 -14.92
C ASP A 90 21.50 22.83 -15.05
N GLU A 91 20.96 23.85 -14.36
CA GLU A 91 21.55 25.19 -14.31
C GLU A 91 22.93 25.22 -13.61
N LEU A 92 23.11 24.42 -12.56
CA LEU A 92 24.38 24.34 -11.81
C LEU A 92 25.43 23.51 -12.56
N ALA A 93 25.03 22.52 -13.37
CA ALA A 93 25.93 21.68 -14.15
C ALA A 93 26.75 22.48 -15.16
N LEU A 94 26.21 23.61 -15.62
CA LEU A 94 26.89 24.54 -16.53
C LEU A 94 28.00 25.36 -15.86
N ARG A 95 28.17 25.25 -14.54
CA ARG A 95 29.12 26.05 -13.75
C ARG A 95 30.09 25.13 -13.00
N ALA A 96 31.37 25.19 -13.36
CA ALA A 96 32.41 24.31 -12.82
C ALA A 96 32.58 24.40 -11.28
N ASP A 97 32.27 25.56 -10.69
CA ASP A 97 32.54 25.86 -9.28
C ASP A 97 31.53 25.22 -8.29
N TYR A 98 30.49 24.53 -8.77
CA TYR A 98 29.40 24.02 -7.93
C TYR A 98 29.29 22.49 -7.89
N LYS A 99 30.37 21.77 -8.18
CA LYS A 99 30.39 20.29 -8.21
C LYS A 99 29.87 19.65 -6.90
N ASP A 100 30.26 20.17 -5.74
CA ASP A 100 29.81 19.62 -4.45
C ASP A 100 28.31 19.85 -4.23
N LYS A 101 27.79 21.02 -4.61
CA LYS A 101 26.35 21.33 -4.53
C LYS A 101 25.53 20.48 -5.49
N LEU A 102 26.08 20.21 -6.67
CA LEU A 102 25.46 19.31 -7.65
C LEU A 102 25.38 17.89 -7.08
N THR A 103 26.44 17.42 -6.42
CA THR A 103 26.47 16.12 -5.74
C THR A 103 25.38 16.02 -4.67
N SER A 104 25.27 17.02 -3.77
CA SER A 104 24.20 17.04 -2.77
C SER A 104 22.80 17.02 -3.39
N LEU A 105 22.61 17.71 -4.53
CA LEU A 105 21.32 17.72 -5.22
C LEU A 105 21.01 16.37 -5.88
N THR A 106 22.00 15.71 -6.46
CA THR A 106 21.86 14.36 -7.03
C THR A 106 21.61 13.30 -5.97
N ASP A 107 22.23 13.43 -4.80
CA ASP A 107 21.99 12.53 -3.66
C ASP A 107 20.55 12.69 -3.16
N ALA A 108 20.09 13.93 -3.00
CA ALA A 108 18.71 14.20 -2.62
C ALA A 108 17.71 13.67 -3.67
N MET A 109 18.00 13.79 -4.97
CA MET A 109 17.19 13.16 -6.03
C MET A 109 17.20 11.63 -5.93
N THR A 110 18.32 11.02 -5.57
CA THR A 110 18.44 9.56 -5.37
C THR A 110 17.57 9.08 -4.22
N LEU A 111 17.60 9.78 -3.08
CA LEU A 111 16.73 9.49 -1.92
C LEU A 111 15.24 9.64 -2.26
N LEU A 112 14.88 10.69 -3.02
CA LEU A 112 13.52 10.87 -3.52
C LEU A 112 13.11 9.78 -4.51
N GLY A 113 14.04 9.32 -5.37
CA GLY A 113 13.82 8.20 -6.30
C GLY A 113 13.53 6.90 -5.57
N HIS A 114 14.32 6.58 -4.53
CA HIS A 114 14.07 5.43 -3.66
C HIS A 114 12.69 5.54 -2.98
N THR A 115 12.39 6.69 -2.39
CA THR A 115 11.08 6.95 -1.76
C THR A 115 9.93 6.82 -2.76
N HIS A 116 10.13 7.27 -4.00
CA HIS A 116 9.17 7.12 -5.10
C HIS A 116 8.84 5.66 -5.37
N LYS A 117 9.87 4.80 -5.47
CA LYS A 117 9.68 3.37 -5.65
C LYS A 117 8.99 2.73 -4.44
N SER A 118 9.33 3.14 -3.22
CA SER A 118 8.68 2.64 -2.01
C SER A 118 7.18 3.00 -1.96
N ILE A 119 6.78 4.20 -2.39
CA ILE A 119 5.35 4.57 -2.49
C ILE A 119 4.64 3.72 -3.54
N ILE A 120 5.28 3.42 -4.67
CA ILE A 120 4.74 2.52 -5.69
C ILE A 120 4.46 1.14 -5.08
N ASN A 121 5.43 0.58 -4.37
CA ASN A 121 5.30 -0.73 -3.72
C ASN A 121 4.18 -0.70 -2.67
N LEU A 122 4.10 0.34 -1.84
CA LEU A 122 3.03 0.50 -0.85
C LEU A 122 1.64 0.60 -1.51
N ARG A 123 1.53 1.30 -2.65
CA ARG A 123 0.30 1.37 -3.43
C ARG A 123 -0.10 -0.01 -3.97
N GLN A 124 0.85 -0.80 -4.44
CA GLN A 124 0.61 -2.18 -4.89
C GLN A 124 0.17 -3.07 -3.72
N GLU A 125 0.83 -2.96 -2.57
CA GLU A 125 0.50 -3.70 -1.35
C GLU A 125 -0.92 -3.36 -0.83
N LEU A 126 -1.28 -2.08 -0.75
CA LEU A 126 -2.63 -1.67 -0.35
C LEU A 126 -3.71 -2.23 -1.29
N MET A 127 -3.43 -2.26 -2.59
CA MET A 127 -4.33 -2.84 -3.56
C MET A 127 -4.40 -4.36 -3.43
N ARG A 128 -3.30 -5.04 -3.10
CA ARG A 128 -3.28 -6.48 -2.81
C ARG A 128 -4.35 -6.87 -1.81
N TYR A 129 -4.40 -6.19 -0.67
CA TYR A 129 -5.34 -6.51 0.40
C TYR A 129 -6.77 -6.02 0.12
N ALA A 130 -6.94 -5.06 -0.79
CA ALA A 130 -8.24 -4.49 -1.13
C ALA A 130 -8.94 -5.25 -2.28
N LEU A 131 -8.24 -6.14 -2.96
CA LEU A 131 -8.73 -6.91 -4.10
C LEU A 131 -9.09 -8.35 -3.72
N PRO A 132 -10.03 -8.99 -4.43
CA PRO A 132 -10.30 -10.42 -4.29
C PRO A 132 -9.06 -11.27 -4.58
N TYR A 133 -9.05 -12.48 -4.01
CA TYR A 133 -7.97 -13.47 -4.15
C TYR A 133 -7.57 -13.74 -5.61
N ASP A 134 -8.50 -13.61 -6.56
CA ASP A 134 -8.28 -13.77 -8.00
C ASP A 134 -7.32 -12.75 -8.63
N PHE A 135 -7.07 -11.61 -7.97
CA PHE A 135 -6.15 -10.56 -8.44
C PHE A 135 -4.74 -10.73 -7.84
N ALA A 136 -4.19 -11.95 -7.96
CA ALA A 136 -2.86 -12.35 -7.51
C ALA A 136 -1.68 -11.53 -8.12
N ILE A 137 -1.95 -10.62 -9.04
CA ILE A 137 -0.96 -9.75 -9.72
C ILE A 137 -0.19 -8.87 -8.74
N CYS A 138 -0.78 -8.57 -7.58
CA CYS A 138 -0.13 -7.73 -6.56
C CYS A 138 0.97 -8.47 -5.76
N ASP A 139 1.19 -9.77 -6.00
CA ASP A 139 2.31 -10.53 -5.40
C ASP A 139 3.54 -10.61 -6.31
N ALA A 140 3.36 -10.41 -7.61
CA ALA A 140 4.47 -10.38 -8.54
C ALA A 140 5.05 -8.97 -8.56
N THR A 141 6.37 -8.88 -8.41
CA THR A 141 7.21 -7.76 -8.84
C THR A 141 7.00 -7.55 -10.34
N THR A 142 5.81 -7.13 -10.73
CA THR A 142 5.50 -6.79 -12.11
C THR A 142 6.29 -5.51 -12.36
N GLU A 143 7.17 -5.56 -13.33
CA GLU A 143 7.90 -4.37 -13.77
C GLU A 143 6.84 -3.35 -14.19
N ALA A 144 6.61 -2.37 -13.32
CA ALA A 144 5.67 -1.31 -13.61
C ALA A 144 6.15 -0.63 -14.89
N SER A 145 5.27 -0.57 -15.90
CA SER A 145 5.51 0.27 -17.07
C SER A 145 5.54 1.73 -16.62
N ASP A 146 6.20 2.59 -17.39
CA ASP A 146 6.32 4.04 -17.12
C ASP A 146 4.94 4.72 -16.93
N THR A 147 3.88 4.12 -17.47
CA THR A 147 2.52 4.65 -17.49
C THR A 147 1.57 3.89 -16.55
N LEU A 148 1.67 2.55 -16.50
CA LEU A 148 0.71 1.67 -15.83
C LEU A 148 1.38 0.82 -14.74
N LEU A 149 0.80 0.87 -13.54
CA LEU A 149 1.32 0.23 -12.33
C LEU A 149 1.42 -1.29 -12.42
N TYR A 150 0.57 -1.93 -13.24
CA TYR A 150 0.56 -3.39 -13.44
C TYR A 150 0.88 -3.77 -14.89
N GLY A 151 1.58 -2.88 -15.62
CA GLY A 151 1.93 -3.08 -17.01
C GLY A 151 0.76 -2.90 -17.98
N ASP A 152 1.08 -2.98 -19.27
CA ASP A 152 0.10 -2.82 -20.36
C ASP A 152 -0.72 -4.11 -20.57
N ASP A 153 -0.08 -5.29 -20.46
CA ASP A 153 -0.71 -6.60 -20.67
C ASP A 153 -1.35 -7.20 -19.41
N LEU A 154 -2.28 -6.45 -18.81
CA LEU A 154 -2.93 -6.83 -17.55
C LEU A 154 -3.53 -8.25 -17.56
N ARG A 155 -4.18 -8.64 -18.67
CA ARG A 155 -4.82 -9.96 -18.80
C ARG A 155 -3.81 -11.10 -18.79
N GLN A 156 -2.67 -10.91 -19.44
CA GLN A 156 -1.59 -11.89 -19.43
C GLN A 156 -0.96 -11.95 -18.04
N ASN A 157 -0.66 -10.79 -17.46
CA ASN A 157 -0.12 -10.67 -16.10
C ASN A 157 -1.02 -11.37 -15.05
N LEU A 158 -2.35 -11.30 -15.21
CA LEU A 158 -3.32 -12.04 -14.40
C LEU A 158 -3.21 -13.56 -14.55
N LYS A 159 -3.14 -14.05 -15.79
CA LYS A 159 -3.00 -15.49 -16.06
C LYS A 159 -1.70 -16.03 -15.48
N ASP A 160 -0.58 -15.36 -15.76
CA ASP A 160 0.74 -15.75 -15.27
C ASP A 160 0.81 -15.71 -13.74
N ALA A 161 0.15 -14.74 -13.09
CA ALA A 161 0.07 -14.69 -11.64
C ALA A 161 -0.73 -15.87 -11.06
N LYS A 162 -1.85 -16.27 -11.70
CA LYS A 162 -2.62 -17.45 -11.29
C LYS A 162 -1.84 -18.75 -11.49
N GLU A 163 -1.15 -18.90 -12.61
CA GLU A 163 -0.31 -20.06 -12.89
C GLU A 163 0.86 -20.17 -11.90
N ARG A 164 1.57 -19.06 -11.64
CA ARG A 164 2.64 -19.03 -10.63
C ARG A 164 2.16 -19.45 -9.24
N LYS A 165 1.00 -18.96 -8.80
CA LYS A 165 0.41 -19.38 -7.51
C LYS A 165 0.01 -20.85 -7.49
N ARG A 166 -0.44 -21.42 -8.61
CA ARG A 166 -0.74 -22.86 -8.71
C ARG A 166 0.53 -23.71 -8.59
N LEU A 167 1.64 -23.24 -9.14
CA LEU A 167 2.93 -23.94 -9.07
C LEU A 167 3.56 -23.88 -7.67
N THR A 168 3.39 -22.76 -6.95
CA THR A 168 3.93 -22.58 -5.58
C THR A 168 3.00 -23.06 -4.48
N ALA A 169 1.71 -23.21 -4.76
CA ALA A 169 0.82 -24.03 -3.95
C ALA A 169 1.19 -25.50 -4.16
N SER A 170 2.33 -25.93 -3.60
CA SER A 170 2.59 -27.34 -3.39
C SER A 170 1.33 -27.94 -2.77
N PRO A 171 0.78 -29.04 -3.30
CA PRO A 171 -0.20 -29.79 -2.55
C PRO A 171 0.52 -30.16 -1.26
N GLN A 172 0.07 -29.62 -0.12
CA GLN A 172 0.39 -30.25 1.15
C GLN A 172 0.06 -31.72 0.91
N VAL A 173 1.08 -32.57 0.90
CA VAL A 173 0.90 -34.01 0.98
C VAL A 173 -0.11 -34.15 2.12
N GLN A 174 -1.33 -34.57 1.80
CA GLN A 174 -2.23 -35.08 2.81
C GLN A 174 -1.43 -36.22 3.42
N GLN A 175 -0.72 -35.93 4.51
CA GLN A 175 -0.31 -36.98 5.41
C GLN A 175 -1.64 -37.54 5.87
N ASP A 176 -2.03 -38.62 5.21
CA ASP A 176 -3.04 -39.56 5.64
C ASP A 176 -2.79 -39.76 7.14
N ASN A 177 -3.56 -39.06 7.96
CA ASN A 177 -3.35 -39.04 9.40
C ASN A 177 -3.93 -40.35 9.93
N LYS A 178 -3.22 -41.46 9.65
CA LYS A 178 -3.58 -42.85 9.98
C LYS A 178 -3.37 -43.18 11.47
N TYR A 179 -3.32 -42.18 12.34
CA TYR A 179 -3.31 -42.37 13.79
C TYR A 179 -4.52 -41.69 14.44
N ARG A 180 -5.70 -42.19 14.09
CA ARG A 180 -6.92 -41.99 14.88
C ARG A 180 -6.90 -43.00 16.03
N TRP A 181 -6.50 -42.56 17.21
CA TRP A 181 -6.55 -43.37 18.43
C TRP A 181 -8.01 -43.79 18.73
N PRO A 182 -8.30 -45.08 18.95
CA PRO A 182 -9.64 -45.51 19.33
C PRO A 182 -9.98 -44.99 20.73
N SER A 183 -11.08 -44.25 20.86
CA SER A 183 -11.61 -43.90 22.18
C SER A 183 -12.19 -45.14 22.84
N HIS A 184 -11.55 -45.60 23.93
CA HIS A 184 -12.13 -46.60 24.81
C HIS A 184 -13.31 -45.99 25.58
N THR A 185 -14.52 -46.27 25.15
CA THR A 185 -15.72 -46.20 26.00
C THR A 185 -16.25 -47.60 26.19
N SER A 186 -15.73 -48.27 27.23
CA SER A 186 -16.28 -49.50 27.78
C SER A 186 -17.50 -49.19 28.64
N GLY A 187 -18.68 -49.59 28.19
CA GLY A 187 -19.89 -49.66 29.02
C GLY A 187 -20.93 -50.55 28.34
N PRO A 188 -21.43 -51.63 28.99
CA PRO A 188 -22.30 -52.60 28.33
C PRO A 188 -23.74 -52.07 28.23
N PHE A 189 -24.23 -51.91 27.00
CA PHE A 189 -25.64 -51.63 26.73
C PHE A 189 -26.42 -52.95 26.69
N LEU A 190 -26.96 -53.33 27.86
CA LEU A 190 -28.02 -54.33 28.01
C LEU A 190 -29.23 -53.61 28.61
N GLY A 191 -30.30 -53.38 27.85
CA GLY A 191 -31.45 -52.65 28.38
C GLY A 191 -32.59 -52.40 27.39
N ARG A 192 -33.58 -53.29 27.44
CA ARG A 192 -34.81 -53.36 26.66
C ARG A 192 -35.90 -52.41 27.20
N GLY A 193 -36.71 -51.81 26.31
CA GLY A 193 -38.00 -51.14 26.64
C GLY A 193 -37.86 -49.64 26.96
N GLY A 194 -38.80 -48.73 26.70
CA GLY A 194 -40.17 -48.83 26.25
C GLY A 194 -40.72 -47.40 26.03
N ARG A 195 -41.98 -47.35 25.60
CA ARG A 195 -42.78 -46.18 25.16
C ARG A 195 -42.79 -44.99 26.13
N GLY A 196 -43.01 -43.78 25.62
CA GLY A 196 -43.62 -42.70 26.40
C GLY A 196 -43.49 -41.29 25.84
N ARG A 197 -44.59 -40.74 25.32
CA ARG A 197 -44.80 -39.29 25.11
C ARG A 197 -44.84 -38.57 26.46
N ALA A 198 -44.28 -37.36 26.57
CA ALA A 198 -44.87 -36.27 27.36
C ALA A 198 -44.26 -34.91 26.96
N ASN A 199 -45.12 -34.01 26.51
CA ASN A 199 -44.93 -32.56 26.60
C ASN A 199 -44.64 -32.17 28.05
N LEU A 200 -43.87 -31.10 28.29
CA LEU A 200 -44.22 -30.07 29.28
C LEU A 200 -43.34 -28.82 29.13
N SER A 201 -44.04 -27.70 29.17
CA SER A 201 -43.66 -26.30 29.15
C SER A 201 -42.58 -25.86 30.13
N ALA A 202 -41.69 -24.95 29.72
CA ALA A 202 -41.41 -23.69 30.44
C ALA A 202 -40.22 -22.94 29.78
N ARG A 203 -40.46 -21.70 29.32
CA ARG A 203 -39.44 -20.63 29.32
C ARG A 203 -39.84 -19.66 30.43
N PRO A 204 -38.88 -19.05 31.15
CA PRO A 204 -38.54 -17.65 30.85
C PRO A 204 -37.02 -17.37 30.97
N PHE A 205 -36.42 -16.61 30.04
CA PHE A 205 -36.25 -15.14 30.02
C PHE A 205 -34.96 -14.69 30.73
N ALA A 206 -34.00 -14.16 29.95
CA ALA A 206 -32.89 -13.36 30.45
C ALA A 206 -32.56 -12.23 29.44
N PRO A 207 -32.11 -11.04 29.89
CA PRO A 207 -32.53 -9.77 29.28
C PRO A 207 -31.51 -9.16 28.31
N ARG A 208 -32.02 -8.33 27.38
CA ARG A 208 -31.27 -7.42 26.50
C ARG A 208 -30.74 -6.22 27.30
N TYR A 209 -29.42 -6.00 27.26
CA TYR A 209 -28.80 -4.73 27.68
C TYR A 209 -29.17 -3.59 26.70
N LYS A 210 -29.61 -2.44 27.23
CA LYS A 210 -29.73 -1.16 26.53
C LYS A 210 -28.69 -0.18 27.09
N MET A 211 -28.00 0.53 26.18
CA MET A 211 -27.06 1.62 26.47
C MET A 211 -27.78 2.89 26.96
N PRO A 212 -27.13 3.71 27.82
CA PRO A 212 -27.68 4.98 28.29
C PRO A 212 -27.46 6.13 27.28
N LYS A 213 -28.44 7.05 27.21
CA LYS A 213 -28.33 8.34 26.53
C LYS A 213 -27.97 9.44 27.53
N GLN A 214 -27.19 10.38 27.03
CA GLN A 214 -26.68 11.58 27.67
C GLN A 214 -27.78 12.60 28.02
N HIS A 215 -27.56 13.34 29.10
CA HIS A 215 -27.97 14.74 29.27
C HIS A 215 -26.75 15.53 29.72
#